data_AF-A0A7S2LJT0-F1
#
_entry.id   AF-A0A7S2LJT0-F1
#
_cell.length_a   1.000
_cell.length_b   1.000
_cell.length_c   1.000
_cell.angle_alpha   90.00
_cell.angle_beta   90.00
_cell.angle_gamma   90.00
#
_symmetry.space_group_name_H-M   'P 1'
#
loop_
_entity.id
_entity.type
_entity.pdbx_description
1 polymer ?
#
loop_
_entity_poly.entity_id
_entity_poly.type
_entity_poly.pdbx_seq_one_letter_code
_entity_poly.pdbx_strand_id
1 'polypeptide(L)'
;CVDDSSKCRRQSSDNFCAKEHYVSTFLSRKSPNFTKAQIFALDCEMVLTSKGHEVARATLIRLVSIENDDISYEVEFDILVAPERKIVDYLTQYSGITAKTLKDVSTRIEDLQVLILSIVHCEDILVGHSPE
;
A
#
# COMPACT_ATOMS: atom_id res chain seq x y z
N CYS A 1 -9.44 -9.70 -5.54
CA CYS A 1 -9.38 -10.68 -4.45
C CYS A 1 -9.21 -12.07 -5.03
N VAL A 2 -8.41 -12.93 -4.39
CA VAL A 2 -8.19 -14.30 -4.86
C VAL A 2 -8.64 -15.28 -3.79
N ASP A 3 -9.55 -16.18 -4.15
CA ASP A 3 -9.87 -17.36 -3.36
C ASP A 3 -8.69 -18.34 -3.38
N ASP A 4 -8.26 -18.80 -2.21
CA ASP A 4 -7.18 -19.79 -2.04
C ASP A 4 -7.39 -21.09 -2.84
N SER A 5 -8.62 -21.35 -3.27
CA SER A 5 -9.01 -22.54 -4.05
C SER A 5 -8.93 -22.36 -5.56
N SER A 6 -8.62 -21.16 -6.06
CA SER A 6 -8.65 -20.86 -7.50
C SER A 6 -7.29 -21.08 -8.13
N LYS A 7 -7.02 -22.30 -8.60
CA LYS A 7 -5.97 -22.53 -9.61
C LYS A 7 -6.22 -21.61 -10.80
N CYS A 8 -5.32 -20.64 -10.98
CA CYS A 8 -5.28 -19.71 -12.09
C CYS A 8 -5.45 -20.45 -13.44
N ARG A 9 -6.64 -20.35 -14.05
CA ARG A 9 -6.87 -20.76 -15.44
C ARG A 9 -6.41 -19.63 -16.34
N ARG A 10 -5.28 -19.84 -17.02
CA ARG A 10 -4.82 -18.99 -18.13
C ARG A 10 -5.76 -19.18 -19.32
N GLN A 11 -6.34 -18.10 -19.82
CA GLN A 11 -6.72 -17.96 -21.23
C GLN A 11 -6.36 -16.57 -21.74
N SER A 12 -6.17 -16.52 -23.05
CA SER A 12 -5.18 -15.75 -23.81
C SER A 12 -5.73 -14.43 -24.37
N SER A 13 -4.78 -13.58 -24.79
CA SER A 13 -4.85 -12.44 -25.73
C SER A 13 -5.59 -11.19 -25.26
N ASP A 14 -4.86 -10.34 -24.54
CA ASP A 14 -4.79 -8.90 -24.82
C ASP A 14 -3.40 -8.39 -24.39
N ASN A 15 -2.75 -7.60 -25.25
CA ASN A 15 -1.42 -7.03 -25.04
C ASN A 15 -1.42 -6.04 -23.87
N PHE A 16 -0.86 -6.42 -22.71
CA PHE A 16 -0.51 -5.45 -21.66
C PHE A 16 0.78 -5.88 -20.94
N CYS A 17 1.89 -5.30 -21.37
CA CYS A 17 3.10 -5.20 -20.57
C CYS A 17 2.80 -4.35 -19.32
N ALA A 18 2.32 -4.95 -18.21
CA ALA A 18 2.42 -4.38 -16.83
C ALA A 18 1.64 -5.18 -15.76
N LYS A 19 1.96 -6.46 -15.53
CA LYS A 19 1.52 -7.20 -14.31
C LYS A 19 2.67 -7.65 -13.42
N GLU A 20 3.89 -7.20 -13.68
CA GLU A 20 5.01 -7.48 -12.77
C GLU A 20 4.74 -6.77 -11.42
N HIS A 21 4.89 -7.49 -10.32
CA HIS A 21 4.79 -7.00 -8.93
C HIS A 21 3.39 -6.59 -8.41
N TYR A 22 2.29 -6.84 -9.12
CA TYR A 22 0.96 -6.63 -8.55
C TYR A 22 0.55 -7.79 -7.64
N VAL A 23 0.06 -7.46 -6.45
CA VAL A 23 -0.48 -8.42 -5.48
C VAL A 23 -1.99 -8.20 -5.30
N SER A 24 -2.70 -9.27 -4.93
CA SER A 24 -4.14 -9.22 -4.65
C SER A 24 -4.41 -9.55 -3.20
N THR A 25 -5.34 -8.83 -2.59
CA THR A 25 -5.87 -9.13 -1.26
C THR A 25 -6.58 -10.48 -1.25
N PHE A 26 -6.59 -11.10 -0.08
CA PHE A 26 -7.26 -12.37 0.18
C PHE A 26 -8.59 -12.10 0.89
N LEU A 27 -9.55 -13.03 0.75
CA LEU A 27 -10.73 -13.03 1.60
C LEU A 27 -10.31 -13.23 3.05
N SER A 28 -10.95 -12.51 3.97
CA SER A 28 -10.66 -12.69 5.37
C SER A 28 -11.12 -14.09 5.83
N ARG A 29 -10.18 -14.91 6.32
CA ARG A 29 -10.52 -16.18 7.01
C ARG A 29 -11.11 -15.95 8.42
N LYS A 30 -11.45 -14.70 8.79
CA LYS A 30 -11.84 -14.32 10.15
C LYS A 30 -13.20 -14.93 10.52
N SER A 31 -13.29 -15.30 11.80
CA SER A 31 -14.41 -16.00 12.44
C SER A 31 -15.78 -15.39 12.13
N PRO A 32 -16.88 -16.17 12.23
CA PRO A 32 -18.27 -15.70 12.01
C PRO A 32 -18.71 -14.48 12.84
N ASN A 33 -17.87 -13.99 13.76
CA ASN A 33 -18.11 -12.83 14.61
C ASN A 33 -17.54 -11.50 14.07
N PHE A 34 -16.75 -11.50 12.98
CA PHE A 34 -16.29 -10.28 12.32
C PHE A 34 -17.28 -9.90 11.20
N THR A 35 -18.30 -9.11 11.54
CA THR A 35 -19.43 -8.81 10.65
C THR A 35 -19.32 -7.46 9.93
N LYS A 36 -18.22 -6.70 10.12
CA LYS A 36 -18.07 -5.35 9.55
C LYS A 36 -16.69 -5.13 8.93
N ALA A 37 -16.71 -4.70 7.67
CA ALA A 37 -15.56 -4.13 6.97
C ALA A 37 -14.93 -3.00 7.79
N GLN A 38 -13.59 -2.95 7.81
CA GLN A 38 -12.85 -1.83 8.39
C GLN A 38 -12.57 -0.77 7.32
N ILE A 39 -12.35 0.46 7.76
CA ILE A 39 -11.96 1.57 6.89
C ILE A 39 -10.52 1.93 7.21
N PHE A 40 -9.68 1.93 6.18
CA PHE A 40 -8.29 2.33 6.27
C PHE A 40 -8.05 3.55 5.38
N ALA A 41 -7.14 4.42 5.78
CA ALA A 41 -6.57 5.43 4.90
C ALA A 41 -5.09 5.12 4.64
N LEU A 42 -4.73 5.06 3.36
CA LEU A 42 -3.37 4.86 2.88
C LEU A 42 -2.89 6.12 2.18
N ASP A 43 -1.72 6.58 2.60
CA ASP A 43 -1.01 7.67 1.95
C ASP A 43 0.43 7.25 1.65
N CYS A 44 0.93 7.71 0.50
CA CYS A 44 2.24 7.31 0.00
C CYS A 44 3.01 8.53 -0.49
N GLU A 45 4.26 8.65 -0.06
CA GLU A 45 5.19 9.63 -0.60
C GLU A 45 6.07 8.96 -1.65
N MET A 46 6.25 9.62 -2.79
CA MET A 46 7.03 9.09 -3.90
C MET A 46 8.27 9.93 -4.19
N VAL A 47 9.24 9.28 -4.84
CA VAL A 47 10.41 9.92 -5.45
C VAL A 47 10.44 9.61 -6.94
N LEU A 48 11.09 10.46 -7.73
CA LEU A 48 11.29 10.23 -9.15
C LEU A 48 12.56 9.41 -9.37
N THR A 49 12.44 8.26 -10.03
CA THR A 49 13.56 7.39 -10.42
C THR A 49 13.77 7.40 -11.93
N SER A 50 14.83 6.73 -12.38
CA SER A 50 15.12 6.51 -13.80
C SER A 50 14.00 5.84 -14.62
N LYS A 51 12.94 5.32 -13.98
CA LYS A 51 11.80 4.67 -14.65
C LYS A 51 10.43 5.22 -14.21
N GLY A 52 10.39 6.40 -13.59
CA GLY A 52 9.16 7.03 -13.12
C GLY A 52 9.09 7.11 -11.59
N HIS A 53 7.89 7.34 -11.05
CA HIS A 53 7.69 7.49 -9.61
C HIS A 53 7.76 6.13 -8.89
N GLU A 54 8.48 6.08 -7.77
CA GLU A 54 8.53 4.92 -6.87
C GLU A 54 8.23 5.37 -5.43
N VAL A 55 7.56 4.51 -4.67
CA VAL A 55 7.19 4.77 -3.27
C VAL A 55 8.46 4.84 -2.40
N ALA A 56 8.53 5.86 -1.56
CA ALA A 56 9.60 6.09 -0.60
C ALA A 56 9.12 6.15 0.86
N ARG A 57 7.82 6.38 1.08
CA ARG A 57 7.16 6.24 2.39
C ARG A 57 5.73 5.79 2.21
N ALA A 58 5.22 4.99 3.12
CA ALA A 58 3.82 4.63 3.16
C ALA A 58 3.31 4.69 4.61
N THR A 59 2.14 5.29 4.77
CA THR A 59 1.43 5.40 6.04
C THR A 59 0.06 4.78 5.90
N LEU A 60 -0.29 3.85 6.78
CA LEU A 60 -1.61 3.25 6.86
C LEU A 60 -2.20 3.51 8.24
N ILE A 61 -3.41 4.08 8.26
CA ILE A 61 -4.20 4.26 9.47
C ILE A 61 -5.53 3.53 9.34
N ARG A 62 -6.06 3.05 10.46
CA ARG A 62 -7.40 2.46 10.57
C ARG A 62 -8.32 3.41 11.32
N LEU A 63 -9.52 3.63 10.77
CA LEU A 63 -10.59 4.33 11.46
C LEU A 63 -11.11 3.46 12.62
N VAL A 64 -11.13 4.01 13.82
CA VAL A 64 -11.61 3.32 15.04
C VAL A 64 -13.04 3.72 15.35
N SER A 65 -13.33 5.03 15.44
CA SER A 65 -14.68 5.54 15.68
C SER A 65 -14.86 6.95 15.12
N ILE A 66 -16.12 7.31 14.94
CA ILE A 66 -16.56 8.69 14.67
C ILE A 66 -17.66 8.98 15.69
N GLU A 67 -17.39 9.89 16.62
CA GLU A 67 -18.33 10.27 17.68
C GLU A 67 -18.39 11.79 17.78
N ASN A 68 -19.57 12.40 17.64
CA ASN A 68 -19.77 13.85 17.75
C ASN A 68 -18.79 14.68 16.89
N ASP A 69 -18.59 14.28 15.64
CA ASP A 69 -17.63 14.87 14.68
C ASP A 69 -16.13 14.69 15.03
N ASP A 70 -15.81 14.03 16.16
CA ASP A 70 -14.45 13.62 16.49
C ASP A 70 -14.13 12.26 15.84
N ILE A 71 -12.99 12.21 15.15
CA ILE A 71 -12.50 11.00 14.46
C ILE A 71 -11.36 10.41 15.28
N SER A 72 -11.49 9.14 15.67
CA SER A 72 -10.42 8.37 16.27
C SER A 72 -9.82 7.39 15.26
N TYR A 73 -8.49 7.27 15.26
CA TYR A 73 -7.77 6.39 14.36
C TYR A 73 -6.58 5.74 15.05
N GLU A 74 -6.16 4.58 14.54
CA GLU A 74 -4.94 3.89 14.93
C GLU A 74 -3.96 3.88 13.76
N VAL A 75 -2.68 4.14 14.05
CA VAL A 75 -1.62 4.03 13.04
C VAL A 75 -1.19 2.57 12.98
N GLU A 76 -1.50 1.91 11.87
CA GLU A 76 -1.11 0.53 11.63
C GLU A 76 0.38 0.46 11.25
N PHE A 77 0.83 1.39 10.40
CA PHE A 77 2.25 1.60 10.14
C PHE A 77 2.54 2.97 9.52
N ASP A 78 3.79 3.41 9.67
CA ASP A 78 4.41 4.54 8.98
C ASP A 78 5.87 4.17 8.72
N ILE A 79 6.17 3.80 7.47
CA ILE A 79 7.47 3.21 7.11
C ILE A 79 8.07 3.86 5.88
N LEU A 80 9.41 3.87 5.84
CA LEU A 80 10.17 4.22 4.66
C LEU A 80 10.41 2.99 3.78
N VAL A 81 10.43 3.21 2.47
CA VAL A 81 10.70 2.19 1.46
C VAL A 81 11.90 2.64 0.63
N ALA A 82 12.87 1.75 0.43
CA ALA A 82 14.01 1.99 -0.43
C ALA A 82 13.61 1.77 -1.89
N PRO A 83 13.65 2.80 -2.76
CA PRO A 83 13.37 2.64 -4.18
C PRO A 83 14.28 1.59 -4.81
N GLU A 84 13.76 0.83 -5.76
CA GLU A 84 14.56 -0.19 -6.44
C GLU A 84 15.56 0.45 -7.38
N ARG A 85 15.16 1.56 -8.01
CA ARG A 85 15.93 2.18 -9.07
C ARG A 85 16.60 3.45 -8.57
N LYS A 86 17.63 3.86 -9.31
CA LYS A 86 18.36 5.08 -9.03
C LYS A 86 17.40 6.27 -9.00
N ILE A 87 17.35 6.93 -7.85
CA ILE A 87 16.62 8.17 -7.63
C ILE A 87 17.28 9.28 -8.48
N VAL A 88 16.44 9.96 -9.26
CA VAL A 88 16.81 11.13 -10.08
C VAL A 88 16.43 12.41 -9.33
N ASP A 89 15.26 12.44 -8.70
CA ASP A 89 14.79 13.53 -7.87
C ASP A 89 14.03 12.98 -6.66
N TYR A 90 14.31 13.52 -5.47
CA TYR A 90 13.62 13.14 -4.24
C TYR A 90 12.24 13.80 -4.11
N LEU A 91 11.94 14.81 -4.94
CA LEU A 91 10.69 15.57 -4.87
C LEU A 91 10.44 16.17 -3.48
N THR A 92 11.50 16.52 -2.75
CA THR A 92 11.46 16.86 -1.32
C THR A 92 10.45 17.96 -0.99
N GLN A 93 10.21 18.90 -1.90
CA GLN A 93 9.21 19.97 -1.70
C GLN A 93 7.78 19.43 -1.56
N TYR A 94 7.49 18.27 -2.15
CA TYR A 94 6.19 17.59 -2.08
C TYR A 94 6.23 16.44 -1.08
N SER A 95 7.28 15.60 -1.17
CA SER A 95 7.36 14.34 -0.43
C SER A 95 7.97 14.44 0.97
N GLY A 96 8.71 15.52 1.25
CA GLY A 96 9.56 15.64 2.43
C GLY A 96 10.72 14.63 2.49
N ILE A 97 10.90 13.77 1.47
CA ILE A 97 11.94 12.74 1.45
C ILE A 97 13.28 13.38 1.10
N THR A 98 14.34 12.96 1.81
CA THR A 98 15.71 13.37 1.53
C THR A 98 16.63 12.17 1.39
N ALA A 99 17.80 12.36 0.76
CA ALA A 99 18.84 11.34 0.72
C ALA A 99 19.25 10.84 2.11
N LYS A 100 19.19 11.70 3.14
CA LYS A 100 19.47 11.33 4.52
C LYS A 100 18.38 10.42 5.09
N THR A 101 17.12 10.71 4.79
CA THR A 101 15.97 9.92 5.24
C THR A 101 16.04 8.49 4.71
N LEU A 102 16.52 8.29 3.47
CA LEU A 102 16.60 6.97 2.84
C LEU A 102 17.94 6.24 3.01
N LYS A 103 18.95 6.85 3.65
CA LYS A 103 20.34 6.36 3.64
C LYS A 103 20.51 4.92 4.13
N ASP A 104 19.79 4.55 5.19
CA ASP A 104 19.92 3.25 5.86
C ASP A 104 18.61 2.45 5.81
N VAL A 105 17.71 2.81 4.88
CA VAL A 105 16.45 2.10 4.66
C VAL A 105 16.70 0.86 3.82
N SER A 106 16.30 -0.30 4.31
CA SER A 106 16.41 -1.58 3.60
C SER A 106 15.07 -2.17 3.18
N THR A 107 13.96 -1.68 3.74
CA THR A 107 12.60 -2.12 3.42
C THR A 107 12.30 -1.94 1.94
N ARG A 108 11.76 -2.97 1.31
CA ARG A 108 11.43 -3.01 -0.12
C ARG A 108 9.92 -2.90 -0.35
N ILE A 109 9.53 -2.69 -1.60
CA ILE A 109 8.11 -2.62 -1.97
C ILE A 109 7.40 -3.94 -1.68
N GLU A 110 8.10 -5.07 -1.81
CA GLU A 110 7.59 -6.40 -1.48
C GLU A 110 7.28 -6.53 0.02
N ASP A 111 8.13 -5.96 0.88
CA ASP A 111 7.91 -5.97 2.34
C ASP A 111 6.67 -5.14 2.70
N LEU A 112 6.50 -3.96 2.07
CA LEU A 112 5.31 -3.14 2.23
C LEU A 112 4.05 -3.87 1.74
N GLN A 113 4.12 -4.57 0.61
CA GLN A 113 3.00 -5.37 0.09
C GLN A 113 2.60 -6.47 1.06
N VAL A 114 3.57 -7.22 1.61
CA VAL A 114 3.31 -8.25 2.62
C VAL A 114 2.67 -7.64 3.87
N LEU A 115 3.17 -6.49 4.32
CA LEU A 115 2.64 -5.79 5.48
C LEU A 115 1.17 -5.38 5.25
N ILE A 116 0.87 -4.73 4.12
CA ILE A 116 -0.50 -4.34 3.76
C ILE A 116 -1.42 -5.57 3.71
N LEU A 117 -1.00 -6.65 3.06
CA LEU A 117 -1.78 -7.89 2.95
C LEU A 117 -1.99 -8.61 4.29
N SER A 118 -1.16 -8.34 5.29
CA SER A 118 -1.35 -8.88 6.65
C SER A 118 -2.41 -8.12 7.46
N ILE A 119 -2.75 -6.90 7.05
CA ILE A 119 -3.64 -5.98 7.76
C ILE A 119 -4.98 -5.82 7.03
N VAL A 120 -4.92 -5.52 5.73
CA VAL A 120 -6.06 -5.14 4.88
C VAL A 120 -6.57 -6.35 4.10
N HIS A 121 -7.87 -6.64 4.24
CA HIS A 121 -8.53 -7.77 3.60
C HIS A 121 -9.41 -7.31 2.42
N CYS A 122 -9.89 -8.28 1.64
CA CYS A 122 -10.74 -8.00 0.48
C CYS A 122 -12.01 -7.20 0.81
N GLU A 123 -12.57 -7.39 2.01
CA GLU A 123 -13.82 -6.78 2.42
C GLU A 123 -13.64 -5.36 2.98
N ASP A 124 -12.39 -4.96 3.28
CA ASP A 124 -12.06 -3.67 3.86
C ASP A 124 -12.09 -2.55 2.81
N ILE A 125 -12.34 -1.33 3.27
CA ILE A 125 -12.37 -0.13 2.43
C ILE A 125 -11.05 0.61 2.59
N LEU A 126 -10.33 0.81 1.48
CA LEU A 126 -9.12 1.60 1.44
C LEU A 126 -9.42 2.97 0.83
N VAL A 127 -9.15 4.03 1.59
CA VAL A 127 -9.28 5.42 1.17
C VAL A 127 -7.89 5.99 0.93
N GLY A 128 -7.74 6.76 -0.13
CA GLY A 128 -6.49 7.46 -0.42
C GLY A 128 -6.77 8.63 -1.35
N HIS A 129 -5.83 9.57 -1.42
CA HIS A 129 -5.84 10.63 -2.42
C HIS A 129 -4.83 10.28 -3.51
N SER A 130 -5.19 10.54 -4.77
CA SER A 130 -4.23 10.42 -5.87
C SER A 130 -3.71 11.82 -6.18
N PRO A 131 -2.39 12.06 -6.14
CA PRO A 131 -1.84 13.28 -6.71
C PRO A 131 -2.09 13.25 -8.23
N GLU A 132 -2.71 14.32 -8.76
CA GLU A 132 -2.90 14.53 -10.20
C GLU A 132 -1.60 14.90 -10.93
#